data_AF-A0A6G5QGW6-F1
#
_entry.id   AF-A0A6G5QGW6-F1
#
_cell.length_a   1.000
_cell.length_b   1.000
_cell.length_c   1.000
_cell.angle_alpha   90.00
_cell.angle_beta   90.00
_cell.angle_gamma   90.00
#
_symmetry.space_group_name_H-M   'P 1'
#
loop_
_entity.id
_entity.type
_entity.pdbx_description
1 polymer ?
#
loop_
_entity_poly.entity_id
_entity_poly.type
_entity_poly.pdbx_seq_one_letter_code
_entity_poly.pdbx_strand_id
1 'polypeptide(L)'
;MKIFKSLCTVCIFGVCAFGASEVYYIRANGNFGKQLSEMAKQYASENNKTVEVFVDEDPRRYKDTRILKAGVDRKGRYSASLGKELFQNQCASCHGDDATKRPGGIRQPLSSMDAKDIEDAIVAYRSDSSFGGSMKSVMQGIAKTISNNDLGAIIAHLKGKDAYAGDIAQENKPVSTEKKQGSYLR
;
A
#
# COMPACT_ATOMS: atom_id res chain seq x y z
N MET A 1 12.73 -43.09 -67.12
CA MET A 1 11.27 -43.12 -66.87
C MET A 1 10.99 -43.43 -65.41
N LYS A 2 10.47 -42.45 -64.67
CA LYS A 2 9.32 -42.51 -63.72
C LYS A 2 9.41 -41.34 -62.73
N ILE A 3 8.35 -40.55 -62.76
CA ILE A 3 8.09 -39.30 -62.05
C ILE A 3 7.03 -39.62 -60.98
N PHE A 4 7.16 -39.16 -59.73
CA PHE A 4 6.04 -38.90 -58.77
C PHE A 4 6.64 -38.12 -57.57
N LYS A 5 6.53 -36.79 -57.44
CA LYS A 5 5.43 -35.87 -57.01
C LYS A 5 5.00 -35.96 -55.51
N SER A 6 5.25 -34.84 -54.81
CA SER A 6 4.65 -34.33 -53.54
C SER A 6 4.99 -35.09 -52.24
N LEU A 7 5.10 -34.48 -51.07
CA LEU A 7 4.26 -33.42 -50.49
C LEU A 7 4.98 -32.76 -49.30
N CYS A 8 4.75 -31.46 -49.14
CA CYS A 8 5.08 -30.58 -48.02
C CYS A 8 4.85 -31.22 -46.63
N THR A 9 5.80 -31.11 -45.71
CA THR A 9 5.50 -30.88 -44.27
C THR A 9 6.66 -30.15 -43.61
N VAL A 10 6.45 -28.85 -43.41
CA VAL A 10 7.19 -27.96 -42.53
C VAL A 10 6.99 -28.42 -41.08
N CYS A 11 8.08 -28.71 -40.37
CA CYS A 11 8.11 -28.61 -38.91
C CYS A 11 9.43 -27.96 -38.50
N ILE A 12 9.51 -26.65 -38.77
CA ILE A 12 10.38 -25.73 -38.03
C ILE A 12 9.84 -25.73 -36.59
N PHE A 13 10.31 -26.65 -35.75
CA PHE A 13 10.26 -26.45 -34.31
C PHE A 13 11.49 -25.66 -33.92
N GLY A 14 11.42 -24.36 -34.21
CA GLY A 14 12.24 -23.38 -33.53
C GLY A 14 11.98 -23.53 -32.04
N VAL A 15 12.97 -24.06 -31.33
CA VAL A 15 13.04 -23.96 -29.87
C VAL A 15 13.25 -22.48 -29.59
N CYS A 16 12.15 -21.74 -29.43
CA CYS A 16 12.18 -20.43 -28.82
C CYS A 16 12.59 -20.64 -27.36
N ALA A 17 13.89 -20.54 -27.10
CA ALA A 17 14.41 -20.30 -25.77
C ALA A 17 13.96 -18.90 -25.35
N PHE A 18 12.73 -18.80 -24.83
CA PHE A 18 12.33 -17.66 -24.01
C PHE A 18 13.14 -17.74 -22.72
N GLY A 19 14.31 -17.10 -22.72
CA GLY A 19 15.01 -16.78 -21.48
C GLY A 19 14.03 -15.98 -20.62
N ALA A 20 13.66 -16.54 -19.46
CA ALA A 20 12.86 -15.82 -18.49
C ALA A 20 13.59 -14.50 -18.16
N SER A 21 12.98 -13.39 -18.53
CA SER A 21 13.49 -12.05 -18.19
C SER A 21 13.27 -11.84 -16.69
N GLU A 22 14.20 -12.32 -15.87
CA GLU A 22 14.20 -12.08 -14.44
C GLU A 22 14.37 -10.58 -14.17
N VAL A 23 13.39 -9.98 -13.52
CA VAL A 23 13.38 -8.55 -13.17
C VAL A 23 13.73 -8.43 -11.69
N TYR A 24 14.77 -7.65 -11.38
CA TYR A 24 15.29 -7.46 -10.02
C TYR A 24 14.91 -6.07 -9.48
N TYR A 25 14.31 -6.01 -8.29
CA TYR A 25 13.98 -4.76 -7.59
C TYR A 25 15.00 -4.49 -6.47
N ILE A 26 15.67 -3.34 -6.52
CA ILE A 26 16.70 -2.96 -5.54
C ILE A 26 16.25 -1.71 -4.79
N ARG A 27 16.22 -1.77 -3.46
CA ARG A 27 15.93 -0.62 -2.60
C ARG A 27 17.23 -0.09 -1.99
N ALA A 28 17.54 1.18 -2.25
CA ALA A 28 18.69 1.87 -1.67
C ALA A 28 18.29 3.28 -1.25
N ASN A 29 18.66 3.68 -0.03
CA ASN A 29 18.22 4.93 0.58
C ASN A 29 19.34 5.97 0.64
N GLY A 30 18.96 7.25 0.71
CA GLY A 30 19.90 8.37 0.94
C GLY A 30 20.93 8.54 -0.18
N ASN A 31 22.11 9.09 0.17
CA ASN A 31 23.19 9.33 -0.80
C ASN A 31 23.68 8.04 -1.47
N PHE A 32 23.62 6.90 -0.76
CA PHE A 32 23.96 5.60 -1.33
C PHE A 32 23.02 5.21 -2.48
N GLY A 33 21.71 5.39 -2.33
CA GLY A 33 20.75 5.13 -3.40
C GLY A 33 20.97 6.03 -4.62
N LYS A 34 21.31 7.30 -4.40
CA LYS A 34 21.67 8.23 -5.49
C LYS A 34 22.90 7.73 -6.25
N GLN A 35 23.99 7.43 -5.55
CA GLN A 35 25.23 6.93 -6.15
C GLN A 35 25.02 5.59 -6.88
N LEU A 36 24.26 4.67 -6.29
CA LEU A 36 23.92 3.39 -6.91
C LEU A 36 23.14 3.59 -8.21
N SER A 37 22.19 4.53 -8.23
CA SER A 37 21.42 4.83 -9.44
C SER A 37 22.27 5.43 -10.56
N GLU A 38 23.23 6.28 -10.22
CA GLU A 38 24.17 6.87 -11.17
C GLU A 38 25.09 5.78 -11.74
N MET A 39 25.65 4.92 -10.88
CA MET A 39 26.50 3.80 -11.29
C MET A 39 25.74 2.80 -12.17
N ALA A 40 24.49 2.47 -11.81
CA ALA A 40 23.67 1.54 -12.59
C ALA A 40 23.39 2.07 -14.00
N LYS A 41 23.08 3.37 -14.13
CA LYS A 41 22.87 4.02 -15.44
C LYS A 41 24.14 4.02 -16.29
N GLN A 42 25.28 4.32 -15.68
CA GLN A 42 26.58 4.30 -16.36
C GLN A 42 26.89 2.90 -16.89
N TYR A 43 26.82 1.88 -16.04
CA TYR A 43 27.10 0.50 -16.43
C TYR A 43 26.16 0.00 -17.52
N ALA A 44 24.87 0.34 -17.43
CA ALA A 44 23.89 -0.01 -18.45
C ALA A 44 24.23 0.63 -19.81
N SER A 45 24.61 1.92 -19.82
CA SER A 45 25.04 2.60 -21.04
C SER A 45 26.29 1.98 -21.65
N GLU A 46 27.29 1.61 -20.85
CA GLU A 46 28.53 1.01 -21.31
C GLU A 46 28.31 -0.37 -21.96
N ASN A 47 27.31 -1.12 -21.49
CA ASN A 47 27.04 -2.49 -21.93
C ASN A 47 25.84 -2.59 -22.88
N ASN A 48 25.35 -1.46 -23.40
CA ASN A 48 24.15 -1.38 -24.26
C ASN A 48 22.95 -2.12 -23.65
N LYS A 49 22.79 -1.99 -22.32
CA LYS A 49 21.66 -2.52 -21.55
C LYS A 49 20.75 -1.36 -21.15
N THR A 50 19.50 -1.67 -20.87
CA THR A 50 18.53 -0.72 -20.34
C THR A 50 18.39 -0.93 -18.84
N VAL A 51 18.41 0.16 -18.08
CA VAL A 51 18.09 0.16 -16.65
C VAL A 51 17.05 1.23 -16.37
N GLU A 52 15.96 0.83 -15.74
CA GLU A 52 14.91 1.73 -15.31
C GLU A 52 15.11 2.03 -13.82
N VAL A 53 15.40 3.29 -13.50
CA VAL A 53 15.57 3.76 -12.12
C VAL A 53 14.33 4.52 -11.71
N PHE A 54 13.57 3.94 -10.79
CA PHE A 54 12.43 4.60 -10.16
C PHE A 54 12.90 5.31 -8.90
N VAL A 55 12.74 6.63 -8.85
CA VAL A 55 12.98 7.45 -7.66
C VAL A 55 11.63 7.76 -7.05
N ASP A 56 11.25 6.99 -6.03
CA ASP A 56 10.12 7.36 -5.17
C ASP A 56 10.63 8.33 -4.09
N GLU A 57 9.85 9.37 -3.77
CA GLU A 57 10.06 10.10 -2.51
C GLU A 57 9.98 9.09 -1.37
N ASP A 58 10.87 9.21 -0.36
CA ASP A 58 10.83 8.32 0.82
C ASP A 58 9.37 8.24 1.27
N PRO A 59 8.73 7.06 1.20
CA PRO A 59 7.30 6.96 1.43
C PRO A 59 6.89 7.38 2.85
N ARG A 60 7.86 7.59 3.75
CA ARG A 60 7.69 8.15 5.10
C ARG A 60 7.69 9.69 5.14
N ARG A 61 7.93 10.38 4.02
CA ARG A 61 7.97 11.86 3.92
C ARG A 61 6.62 12.52 3.70
N TYR A 62 5.51 11.76 3.70
CA TYR A 62 4.19 12.39 3.75
C TYR A 62 4.06 13.24 5.02
N LYS A 63 4.12 14.56 4.85
CA LYS A 63 3.95 15.53 5.93
C LYS A 63 2.46 15.84 6.06
N ASP A 64 1.81 15.16 6.99
CA ASP A 64 0.48 15.55 7.45
C ASP A 64 0.58 16.96 8.07
N THR A 65 0.06 17.96 7.34
CA THR A 65 0.04 19.37 7.73
C THR A 65 -1.19 19.74 8.56
N ARG A 66 -2.07 18.78 8.85
CA ARG A 66 -3.29 19.03 9.64
C ARG A 66 -2.93 19.39 11.08
N ILE A 67 -3.63 20.40 11.59
CA ILE A 67 -3.49 20.87 12.98
C ILE A 67 -3.95 19.79 13.97
N LEU A 68 -4.99 19.05 13.62
CA LEU A 68 -5.52 17.93 14.39
C LEU A 68 -5.19 16.62 13.64
N LYS A 69 -4.23 15.85 14.16
CA LYS A 69 -3.80 14.56 13.61
C LYS A 69 -4.72 13.42 14.06
N ALA A 70 -6.02 13.61 13.91
CA ALA A 70 -7.00 12.57 14.18
C ALA A 70 -7.06 11.63 12.97
N GLY A 71 -6.63 10.38 13.16
CA GLY A 71 -6.67 9.36 12.12
C GLY A 71 -5.77 9.63 10.91
N VAL A 72 -6.03 8.88 9.85
CA VAL A 72 -5.35 8.94 8.55
C VAL A 72 -5.82 10.19 7.78
N ASP A 73 -4.95 10.77 6.96
CA ASP A 73 -5.34 11.84 6.03
C ASP A 73 -5.93 11.21 4.76
N ARG A 74 -7.23 11.39 4.57
CA ARG A 74 -7.97 10.87 3.41
C ARG A 74 -7.48 11.43 2.07
N LYS A 75 -6.84 12.61 2.08
CA LYS A 75 -6.22 13.25 0.91
C LYS A 75 -4.74 12.87 0.79
N GLY A 76 -4.22 12.08 1.74
CA GLY A 76 -2.84 11.61 1.77
C GLY A 76 -2.53 10.66 0.63
N ARG A 77 -1.42 10.91 -0.07
CA ARG A 77 -0.89 10.00 -1.09
C ARG A 77 0.02 8.98 -0.40
N TYR A 78 -0.55 7.87 0.02
CA TYR A 78 0.17 6.82 0.72
C TYR A 78 0.87 5.84 -0.23
N SER A 79 2.05 5.38 0.18
CA SER A 79 2.80 4.39 -0.59
C SER A 79 2.36 2.97 -0.24
N ALA A 80 1.82 2.28 -1.24
CA ALA A 80 1.48 0.86 -1.14
C ALA A 80 2.72 -0.04 -0.95
N SER A 81 3.91 0.37 -1.43
CA SER A 81 5.13 -0.40 -1.24
C SER A 81 5.64 -0.34 0.20
N LEU A 82 5.55 0.84 0.84
CA LEU A 82 5.78 0.97 2.28
C LEU A 82 4.73 0.20 3.09
N GLY A 83 3.46 0.32 2.70
CA GLY A 83 2.37 -0.43 3.32
C GLY A 83 2.61 -1.94 3.30
N LYS A 84 3.09 -2.48 2.18
CA LYS A 84 3.45 -3.89 2.03
C LYS A 84 4.53 -4.31 3.02
N GLU A 85 5.61 -3.54 3.13
CA GLU A 85 6.69 -3.83 4.06
C GLU A 85 6.23 -3.78 5.52
N LEU A 86 5.49 -2.73 5.90
CA LEU A 86 4.94 -2.59 7.24
C LEU A 86 4.02 -3.76 7.57
N PHE A 87 3.14 -4.13 6.62
CA PHE A 87 2.23 -5.25 6.77
C PHE A 87 2.97 -6.59 6.93
N GLN A 88 3.99 -6.84 6.10
CA GLN A 88 4.81 -8.05 6.19
C GLN A 88 5.54 -8.16 7.54
N ASN A 89 6.08 -7.05 8.04
CA ASN A 89 6.86 -7.02 9.26
C ASN A 89 6.02 -7.06 10.54
N GLN A 90 4.81 -6.48 10.52
CA GLN A 90 4.02 -6.24 11.74
C GLN A 90 2.67 -6.97 11.78
N CYS A 91 2.15 -7.43 10.64
CA CYS A 91 0.78 -7.92 10.54
C CYS A 91 0.67 -9.35 9.99
N ALA A 92 1.47 -9.69 8.97
CA ALA A 92 1.34 -10.92 8.19
C ALA A 92 1.53 -12.21 9.01
N SER A 93 2.37 -12.19 10.04
CA SER A 93 2.59 -13.34 10.92
C SER A 93 1.30 -13.87 11.55
N CYS A 94 0.36 -12.98 11.87
CA CYS A 94 -0.94 -13.33 12.44
C CYS A 94 -2.06 -13.27 11.39
N HIS A 95 -2.12 -12.21 10.57
CA HIS A 95 -3.21 -11.97 9.62
C HIS A 95 -3.04 -12.69 8.27
N GLY A 96 -1.89 -13.33 8.04
CA GLY A 96 -1.53 -13.96 6.77
C GLY A 96 -1.07 -12.94 5.73
N ASP A 97 -0.30 -13.40 4.74
CA ASP A 97 0.29 -12.53 3.71
C ASP A 97 -0.76 -11.76 2.91
N ASP A 98 -1.92 -12.38 2.67
CA ASP A 98 -3.06 -11.78 1.97
C ASP A 98 -4.13 -11.21 2.92
N ALA A 99 -3.82 -11.09 4.21
CA ALA A 99 -4.72 -10.56 5.24
C ALA A 99 -6.05 -11.35 5.41
N THR A 100 -6.07 -12.62 5.02
CA THR A 100 -7.25 -13.52 5.02
C THR A 100 -7.41 -14.32 6.32
N LYS A 101 -6.39 -14.39 7.19
CA LYS A 101 -6.47 -15.11 8.46
C LYS A 101 -7.26 -14.31 9.50
N ARG A 102 -7.87 -15.03 10.44
CA ARG A 102 -8.66 -14.49 11.56
C ARG A 102 -8.03 -14.87 12.90
N PRO A 103 -7.01 -14.14 13.37
CA PRO A 103 -6.43 -14.37 14.70
C PRO A 103 -7.51 -14.28 15.78
N GLY A 104 -7.45 -15.14 16.81
CA GLY A 104 -8.30 -15.01 18.00
C GLY A 104 -9.81 -15.12 17.77
N GLY A 105 -10.27 -15.65 16.63
CA GLY A 105 -11.70 -15.84 16.34
C GLY A 105 -12.44 -14.55 15.95
N ILE A 106 -11.72 -13.54 15.45
CA ILE A 106 -12.32 -12.30 14.94
C ILE A 106 -13.34 -12.62 13.83
N ARG A 107 -14.45 -11.88 13.80
CA ARG A 107 -15.60 -12.12 12.91
C ARG A 107 -15.26 -12.11 11.42
N GLN A 108 -14.36 -11.23 10.98
CA GLN A 108 -14.01 -11.06 9.57
C GLN A 108 -12.50 -10.80 9.38
N PRO A 109 -11.92 -11.21 8.23
CA PRO A 109 -10.52 -10.95 7.90
C PRO A 109 -10.32 -9.50 7.47
N LEU A 110 -9.08 -9.00 7.57
CA LEU A 110 -8.74 -7.64 7.13
C LEU A 110 -8.97 -7.47 5.62
N SER A 111 -8.83 -8.53 4.83
CA SER A 111 -9.08 -8.49 3.40
C SER A 111 -10.54 -8.17 3.03
N SER A 112 -11.51 -8.46 3.90
CA SER A 112 -12.93 -8.14 3.64
C SER A 112 -13.43 -6.84 4.28
N MET A 113 -12.69 -6.27 5.22
CA MET A 113 -13.04 -4.98 5.84
C MET A 113 -12.84 -3.82 4.85
N ASP A 114 -13.58 -2.74 4.98
CA ASP A 114 -13.25 -1.52 4.23
C ASP A 114 -12.08 -0.76 4.89
N ALA A 115 -11.57 0.26 4.21
CA ALA A 115 -10.46 1.07 4.70
C ALA A 115 -10.78 1.77 6.01
N LYS A 116 -12.01 2.26 6.16
CA LYS A 116 -12.49 3.00 7.31
C LYS A 116 -12.63 2.12 8.54
N ASP A 117 -13.16 0.91 8.39
CA ASP A 117 -13.29 -0.09 9.44
C ASP A 117 -11.93 -0.49 10.00
N ILE A 118 -10.92 -0.63 9.14
CA ILE A 118 -9.54 -0.94 9.56
C ILE A 118 -8.97 0.23 10.36
N GLU A 119 -9.16 1.46 9.87
CA GLU A 119 -8.71 2.67 10.57
C GLU A 119 -9.39 2.83 11.94
N ASP A 120 -10.72 2.76 11.97
CA ASP A 120 -11.53 2.91 13.18
C ASP A 120 -11.15 1.83 14.21
N ALA A 121 -10.91 0.59 13.79
CA ALA A 121 -10.43 -0.48 14.66
C ALA A 121 -9.06 -0.16 15.27
N ILE A 122 -8.09 0.32 14.47
CA ILE A 122 -6.76 0.69 14.99
C ILE A 122 -6.84 1.89 15.93
N VAL A 123 -7.67 2.88 15.63
CA VAL A 123 -7.93 4.01 16.53
C VAL A 123 -8.53 3.51 17.84
N ALA A 124 -9.53 2.62 17.79
CA ALA A 124 -10.13 2.03 18.98
C ALA A 124 -9.13 1.21 19.80
N TYR A 125 -8.23 0.44 19.18
CA TYR A 125 -7.14 -0.22 19.91
C TYR A 125 -6.23 0.76 20.66
N ARG A 126 -6.02 1.97 20.12
CA ARG A 126 -5.18 3.00 20.76
C ARG A 126 -5.90 3.72 21.91
N SER A 127 -7.20 3.97 21.78
CA SER A 127 -7.95 4.86 22.68
C SER A 127 -8.91 4.13 23.64
N ASP A 128 -9.45 2.97 23.25
CA ASP A 128 -10.46 2.24 24.02
C ASP A 128 -9.84 1.02 24.71
N SER A 129 -9.85 1.06 26.05
CA SER A 129 -9.36 -0.02 26.92
C SER A 129 -10.31 -1.22 27.02
N SER A 130 -11.45 -1.22 26.33
CA SER A 130 -12.38 -2.36 26.28
C SER A 130 -12.40 -3.04 24.90
N PHE A 131 -11.90 -2.38 23.86
CA PHE A 131 -11.96 -2.85 22.48
C PHE A 131 -10.98 -3.99 22.17
N GLY A 132 -11.42 -5.04 21.47
CA GLY A 132 -10.53 -6.05 20.87
C GLY A 132 -10.52 -7.46 21.48
N GLY A 133 -11.35 -7.74 22.49
CA GLY A 133 -11.56 -9.09 23.02
C GLY A 133 -10.30 -9.80 23.51
N SER A 134 -10.17 -11.10 23.22
CA SER A 134 -9.10 -11.97 23.74
C SER A 134 -7.70 -11.59 23.24
N MET A 135 -7.58 -11.05 22.03
CA MET A 135 -6.30 -10.64 21.43
C MET A 135 -6.01 -9.15 21.59
N LYS A 136 -6.81 -8.46 22.41
CA LYS A 136 -6.73 -7.03 22.67
C LYS A 136 -5.31 -6.59 23.02
N SER A 137 -4.71 -7.16 24.06
CA SER A 137 -3.41 -6.69 24.56
C SER A 137 -2.31 -6.73 23.50
N VAL A 138 -2.34 -7.74 22.63
CA VAL A 138 -1.40 -7.87 21.51
C VAL A 138 -1.63 -6.76 20.49
N MET A 139 -2.87 -6.58 20.03
CA MET A 139 -3.18 -5.55 19.03
C MET A 139 -3.04 -4.13 19.57
N GLN A 140 -3.29 -3.88 20.86
CA GLN A 140 -3.00 -2.59 21.48
C GLN A 140 -1.50 -2.28 21.48
N GLY A 141 -0.64 -3.29 21.69
CA GLY A 141 0.80 -3.15 21.56
C GLY A 141 1.21 -2.74 20.16
N ILE A 142 0.73 -3.46 19.14
CA ILE A 142 1.02 -3.16 17.73
C ILE A 142 0.49 -1.78 17.34
N ALA A 143 -0.78 -1.48 17.66
CA ALA A 143 -1.44 -0.23 17.27
C ALA A 143 -0.75 1.03 17.83
N LYS A 144 -0.11 0.94 19.00
CA LYS A 144 0.66 2.05 19.59
C LYS A 144 1.99 2.33 18.88
N THR A 145 2.54 1.36 18.15
CA THR A 145 3.85 1.48 17.49
C THR A 145 3.78 2.01 16.07
N ILE A 146 2.61 1.96 15.44
CA ILE A 146 2.39 2.49 14.09
C ILE A 146 1.87 3.93 14.17
N SER A 147 2.34 4.80 13.28
CA SER A 147 1.81 6.17 13.13
C SER A 147 0.54 6.20 12.27
N ASN A 148 -0.13 7.35 12.15
CA ASN A 148 -1.25 7.50 11.21
C ASN A 148 -0.78 7.44 9.74
N ASN A 149 0.46 7.85 9.46
CA ASN A 149 1.05 7.72 8.13
C ASN A 149 1.31 6.25 7.77
N ASP A 150 1.83 5.48 8.73
CA ASP A 150 2.05 4.04 8.57
C ASP A 150 0.72 3.32 8.37
N LEU A 151 -0.30 3.69 9.14
CA LEU A 151 -1.65 3.15 8.99
C LEU A 151 -2.23 3.46 7.59
N GLY A 152 -2.09 4.69 7.11
CA GLY A 152 -2.48 5.07 5.75
C GLY A 152 -1.73 4.27 4.67
N ALA A 153 -0.43 4.03 4.84
CA ALA A 153 0.36 3.18 3.96
C ALA A 153 -0.12 1.73 3.95
N ILE A 154 -0.35 1.14 5.14
CA ILE A 154 -0.88 -0.22 5.28
C ILE A 154 -2.25 -0.35 4.60
N ILE A 155 -3.15 0.62 4.81
CA ILE A 155 -4.47 0.62 4.19
C ILE A 155 -4.36 0.78 2.67
N ALA A 156 -3.48 1.64 2.18
CA ALA A 156 -3.22 1.78 0.74
C ALA A 156 -2.64 0.50 0.11
N HIS A 157 -1.88 -0.29 0.87
CA HIS A 157 -1.45 -1.61 0.42
C HIS A 157 -2.60 -2.62 0.35
N LEU A 158 -3.45 -2.66 1.37
CA LEU A 158 -4.55 -3.64 1.47
C LEU A 158 -5.73 -3.34 0.54
N LYS A 159 -6.01 -2.07 0.28
CA LYS A 159 -7.23 -1.61 -0.40
C LYS A 159 -6.97 -0.79 -1.66
N GLY A 160 -5.72 -0.45 -1.94
CA GLY A 160 -5.32 0.38 -3.08
C GLY A 160 -5.19 1.87 -2.71
N LYS A 161 -4.59 2.65 -3.62
CA LYS A 161 -4.25 4.07 -3.38
C LYS A 161 -5.47 4.97 -3.18
N ASP A 162 -6.61 4.57 -3.73
CA ASP A 162 -7.88 5.29 -3.66
C ASP A 162 -8.81 4.73 -2.58
N ALA A 163 -8.27 4.00 -1.60
CA ALA A 163 -9.02 3.34 -0.53
C ALA A 163 -9.98 4.26 0.24
N TYR A 164 -9.72 5.57 0.25
CA TYR A 164 -10.54 6.59 0.88
C TYR A 164 -11.36 7.45 -0.09
N ALA A 165 -11.31 7.19 -1.40
CA ALA A 165 -11.94 8.05 -2.42
C ALA A 165 -13.48 8.11 -2.31
N GLY A 166 -14.12 7.04 -1.83
CA GLY A 166 -15.57 7.01 -1.58
C GLY A 166 -16.05 7.98 -0.49
N ASP A 167 -15.18 8.33 0.44
CA ASP A 167 -15.48 9.23 1.57
C ASP A 167 -15.36 10.71 1.19
N ILE A 168 -14.68 11.03 0.08
CA ILE A 168 -14.45 12.42 -0.38
C ILE A 168 -15.70 13.00 -1.06
N ALA A 169 -16.67 12.16 -1.45
CA ALA A 169 -17.94 12.59 -2.04
C ALA A 169 -18.87 13.36 -1.06
N GLN A 170 -18.50 13.50 0.22
CA GLN A 170 -19.28 14.25 1.23
C GLN A 170 -18.71 15.62 1.63
N GLU A 171 -17.71 16.17 0.94
CA GLU A 171 -17.29 17.56 1.14
C GLU A 171 -17.84 18.45 0.03
N ASN A 172 -19.13 18.82 0.13
CA ASN A 172 -19.72 20.09 -0.33
C ASN A 172 -21.26 20.05 -0.12
N LYS A 173 -21.71 19.99 1.13
CA LYS A 173 -23.04 20.51 1.46
C LYS A 173 -22.87 21.95 1.93
N PRO A 174 -23.57 22.94 1.34
CA PRO A 174 -23.48 24.32 1.78
C PRO A 174 -23.86 24.41 3.26
N VAL A 175 -22.95 24.94 4.08
CA VAL A 175 -23.24 25.29 5.46
C VAL A 175 -24.29 26.40 5.43
N SER A 176 -25.47 26.13 5.97
CA SER A 176 -26.51 27.15 6.14
C SER A 176 -25.98 28.25 7.07
N THR A 177 -25.93 29.48 6.57
CA THR A 177 -25.48 30.67 7.29
C THR A 177 -26.62 31.39 8.02
N GLU A 178 -27.70 30.69 8.38
CA GLU A 178 -28.73 31.27 9.24
C GLU A 178 -28.19 31.49 10.66
N LYS A 179 -27.76 32.73 10.93
CA LYS A 179 -27.49 33.21 12.28
C LYS A 179 -28.82 33.25 13.05
N LYS A 180 -29.10 32.24 13.89
CA LYS A 180 -30.00 32.48 15.02
C LYS A 180 -29.26 33.40 15.99
N GLN A 181 -29.64 34.68 16.01
CA GLN A 181 -29.18 35.61 17.04
C GLN A 181 -29.60 35.07 18.42
N GLY A 182 -28.64 34.54 19.17
CA GLY A 182 -28.81 34.24 20.58
C GLY A 182 -28.86 35.54 21.36
N SER A 183 -30.02 35.85 21.94
CA SER A 183 -30.19 36.92 22.92
C SER A 183 -29.55 36.48 24.23
N TYR A 184 -28.28 36.82 24.43
CA TYR A 184 -27.62 36.68 25.73
C TYR A 184 -27.78 37.99 26.49
N LEU A 185 -29.01 38.28 26.95
CA LEU A 185 -29.31 39.27 28.00
C LEU A 185 -30.79 39.15 28.36
N ARG A 186 -31.09 38.37 29.39
CA ARG A 186 -32.19 38.59 30.33
C ARG A 186 -31.76 38.16 31.71
#